data_AF-A0A438IZ69-F1
#
_entry.id   AF-A0A438IZ69-F1
#
_cell.length_a   1.000
_cell.length_b   1.000
_cell.length_c   1.000
_cell.angle_alpha   90.00
_cell.angle_beta   90.00
_cell.angle_gamma   90.00
#
_symmetry.space_group_name_H-M   'P 1'
#
loop_
_entity.id
_entity.type
_entity.pdbx_description
1 polymer ?
#
loop_
_entity_poly.entity_id
_entity_poly.type
_entity_poly.pdbx_seq_one_letter_code
_entity_poly.pdbx_strand_id
1 'polypeptide(L)'
;MLCLRYSPATITRRLDAVEIPKNPRSIVVCGAKGPRPRYPRVWKTRQRIGTISKSAKLVDCIKGLSNVKEEVYGALDSFIAWELEFPLITVKKALKTLEDQKEWKRIIQVTKWMLSKGQGRTMGSYFTLLNALAEDGRLDEAEELWTKLFSENLESLPRVFYDKMISIYYRRDMHEKMFEIFADMEELGIRPNTSIVKMVGDVFQKLGMLDKYEKLQKKYPPPKWEYRYIKGKRVRIRAKLTGESDDPGEAESDDPGEAVNEINDKTDMNSNEMHDEADSSVDDADEPIYEAHNSS
;
A
#
# COMPACT_ATOMS: atom_id res chain seq x y z
N MET A 1 -64.67 43.26 13.87
CA MET A 1 -63.66 42.77 12.91
C MET A 1 -64.09 41.40 12.43
N LEU A 2 -63.95 41.14 11.13
CA LEU A 2 -64.58 40.06 10.38
C LEU A 2 -63.94 38.69 10.66
N CYS A 3 -64.75 37.68 11.00
CA CYS A 3 -64.35 36.27 11.01
C CYS A 3 -64.64 35.67 9.63
N LEU A 4 -63.60 35.33 8.88
CA LEU A 4 -63.70 34.49 7.67
C LEU A 4 -63.22 33.07 8.01
N ARG A 5 -64.16 32.13 8.01
CA ARG A 5 -63.90 30.70 8.02
C ARG A 5 -63.54 30.26 6.60
N TYR A 6 -62.44 29.55 6.42
CA TYR A 6 -62.19 28.75 5.22
C TYR A 6 -61.69 27.37 5.62
N SER A 7 -62.55 26.37 5.38
CA SER A 7 -62.18 24.95 5.36
C SER A 7 -61.56 24.62 4.00
N PRO A 8 -60.56 23.73 3.92
CA PRO A 8 -60.01 23.29 2.64
C PRO A 8 -60.99 22.31 1.96
N ALA A 9 -61.28 22.56 0.68
CA ALA A 9 -62.15 21.73 -0.13
C ALA A 9 -61.42 20.47 -0.62
N THR A 10 -61.95 19.30 -0.27
CA THR A 10 -61.62 18.01 -0.88
C THR A 10 -62.15 17.97 -2.31
N ILE A 11 -61.25 18.01 -3.30
CA ILE A 11 -61.61 17.80 -4.71
C ILE A 11 -61.56 16.30 -5.00
N THR A 12 -62.72 15.67 -4.99
CA THR A 12 -62.95 14.36 -5.63
C THR A 12 -63.23 14.62 -7.11
N ARG A 13 -62.23 14.43 -7.98
CA ARG A 13 -62.45 14.42 -9.43
C ARG A 13 -62.30 13.01 -9.98
N ARG A 14 -63.48 12.40 -10.16
CA ARG A 14 -63.83 11.23 -10.97
C ARG A 14 -62.95 11.11 -12.21
N LEU A 15 -62.30 9.96 -12.39
CA LEU A 15 -61.64 9.59 -13.63
C LEU A 15 -62.72 9.26 -14.66
N ASP A 16 -62.99 10.18 -15.58
CA ASP A 16 -63.77 9.89 -16.77
C ASP A 16 -62.91 9.03 -17.71
N ALA A 17 -63.42 7.84 -18.03
CA ALA A 17 -62.84 6.94 -19.01
C ALA A 17 -62.92 7.59 -20.40
N VAL A 18 -61.77 7.87 -21.00
CA VAL A 18 -61.70 8.33 -22.40
C VAL A 18 -61.85 7.09 -23.29
N GLU A 19 -62.98 7.01 -23.98
CA GLU A 19 -63.23 6.00 -25.01
C GLU A 19 -62.31 6.25 -26.22
N ILE A 20 -61.51 5.24 -26.57
CA ILE A 20 -60.66 5.28 -27.77
C ILE A 20 -61.52 4.86 -28.97
N PRO A 21 -61.67 5.71 -30.01
CA PRO A 21 -62.43 5.34 -31.19
C PRO A 21 -61.69 4.24 -31.97
N LYS A 22 -62.40 3.14 -32.20
CA LYS A 22 -61.95 2.07 -33.09
C LYS A 22 -62.39 2.38 -34.52
N ASN A 23 -61.43 2.20 -35.44
CA ASN A 23 -61.58 1.77 -36.84
C ASN A 23 -61.50 2.86 -37.95
N PRO A 24 -61.27 2.48 -39.23
CA PRO A 24 -59.95 2.20 -39.82
C PRO A 24 -59.66 3.07 -41.05
N ARG A 25 -58.43 2.96 -41.59
CA ARG A 25 -57.91 3.54 -42.85
C ARG A 25 -57.20 4.89 -42.69
N SER A 26 -56.07 4.88 -42.01
CA SER A 26 -54.94 5.69 -42.46
C SER A 26 -53.98 4.77 -43.23
N ILE A 27 -54.01 4.88 -44.56
CA ILE A 27 -52.90 4.37 -45.38
C ILE A 27 -51.69 5.23 -45.01
N VAL A 28 -50.78 4.65 -44.23
CA VAL A 28 -49.47 5.25 -43.99
C VAL A 28 -48.66 5.02 -45.26
N VAL A 29 -48.58 6.04 -46.11
CA VAL A 29 -47.54 6.09 -47.15
C VAL A 29 -46.22 6.24 -46.41
N CYS A 30 -45.51 5.14 -46.22
CA CYS A 30 -44.10 5.17 -45.87
C CYS A 30 -43.36 5.85 -47.02
N GLY A 31 -43.22 7.17 -46.96
CA GLY A 31 -42.18 7.85 -47.73
C GLY A 31 -40.88 7.12 -47.43
N ALA A 32 -40.18 6.67 -48.47
CA ALA A 32 -38.97 5.88 -48.37
C ALA A 32 -37.90 6.65 -47.58
N LYS A 33 -37.98 6.61 -46.25
CA LYS A 33 -36.87 6.88 -45.37
C LYS A 33 -35.88 5.78 -45.70
N GLY A 34 -34.83 6.17 -46.40
CA GLY A 34 -33.71 5.29 -46.75
C GLY A 34 -33.25 4.48 -45.53
N PRO A 35 -32.53 3.37 -45.75
CA PRO A 35 -32.20 2.41 -44.73
C PRO A 35 -31.64 3.12 -43.48
N ARG A 36 -32.28 2.86 -42.33
CA ARG A 36 -31.82 3.34 -41.02
C ARG A 36 -30.32 3.08 -40.94
N PRO A 37 -29.47 4.10 -40.71
CA PRO A 37 -28.03 3.94 -40.81
C PRO A 37 -27.57 2.76 -39.95
N ARG A 38 -26.96 1.75 -40.60
CA ARG A 38 -26.44 0.52 -39.99
C ARG A 38 -25.05 0.74 -39.37
N TYR A 39 -24.85 1.84 -38.68
CA TYR A 39 -23.68 2.02 -37.84
C TYR A 39 -24.17 2.26 -36.41
N PRO A 40 -23.62 1.52 -35.42
CA PRO A 40 -23.94 1.79 -34.04
C PRO A 40 -23.60 3.26 -33.76
N ARG A 41 -24.45 3.93 -32.99
CA ARG A 41 -24.19 5.29 -32.53
C ARG A 41 -23.01 5.20 -31.54
N VAL A 42 -21.78 5.20 -32.06
CA VAL A 42 -20.57 5.17 -31.25
C VAL A 42 -20.43 6.54 -30.63
N TRP A 43 -20.88 6.66 -29.40
CA TRP A 43 -20.43 7.73 -28.52
C TRP A 43 -18.91 7.55 -28.45
N LYS A 44 -18.16 8.45 -29.08
CA LYS A 44 -16.70 8.47 -28.93
C LYS A 44 -16.44 8.86 -27.49
N THR A 45 -16.29 7.88 -26.61
CA THR A 45 -15.76 8.11 -25.28
C THR A 45 -14.35 8.65 -25.47
N ARG A 46 -14.06 9.82 -24.91
CA ARG A 46 -12.69 10.33 -24.88
C ARG A 46 -11.88 9.32 -24.07
N GLN A 47 -10.85 8.72 -24.66
CA GLN A 47 -9.99 7.76 -23.97
C GLN A 47 -9.48 8.39 -22.67
N ARG A 48 -9.85 7.81 -21.53
CA ARG A 48 -9.32 8.27 -20.23
C ARG A 48 -7.85 7.87 -20.19
N ILE A 49 -6.98 8.85 -20.05
CA ILE A 49 -5.55 8.59 -19.79
C ILE A 49 -5.49 7.80 -18.48
N GLY A 50 -4.99 6.56 -18.55
CA GLY A 50 -4.88 5.69 -17.39
C GLY A 50 -3.91 6.25 -16.35
N THR A 51 -4.09 5.86 -15.09
CA THR A 51 -3.25 6.29 -13.96
C THR A 51 -1.76 6.06 -14.21
N ILE A 52 -1.43 4.96 -14.90
CA ILE A 52 -0.04 4.60 -15.27
C ILE A 52 0.57 5.65 -16.21
N SER A 53 -0.15 5.99 -17.27
CA SER A 53 0.29 7.00 -18.24
C SER A 53 0.35 8.39 -17.62
N LYS A 54 -0.59 8.73 -16.71
CA LYS A 54 -0.53 9.98 -15.94
C LYS A 54 0.72 10.04 -15.04
N SER A 55 1.03 8.95 -14.33
CA SER A 55 2.21 8.91 -13.46
C SER A 55 3.52 8.97 -14.25
N ALA A 56 3.59 8.33 -15.42
CA ALA A 56 4.76 8.40 -16.29
C ALA A 56 4.99 9.83 -16.80
N LYS A 57 3.92 10.49 -17.29
CA LYS A 57 3.99 11.90 -17.71
C LYS A 57 4.43 12.81 -16.58
N LEU A 58 3.93 12.59 -15.36
CA LEU A 58 4.34 13.34 -14.18
C LEU A 58 5.84 13.19 -13.91
N VAL A 59 6.36 11.97 -13.97
CA VAL A 59 7.81 11.71 -13.80
C VAL A 59 8.63 12.41 -14.87
N ASP A 60 8.22 12.31 -16.14
CA ASP A 60 8.93 12.95 -17.26
C ASP A 60 8.93 14.48 -17.12
N CYS A 61 7.79 15.07 -16.74
CA CYS A 61 7.67 16.49 -16.44
C CYS A 61 8.66 16.90 -15.35
N ILE A 62 8.72 16.18 -14.23
CA ILE A 62 9.55 16.56 -13.09
C ILE A 62 11.04 16.40 -13.40
N LYS A 63 11.43 15.38 -14.16
CA LYS A 63 12.83 15.14 -14.54
C LYS A 63 13.42 16.27 -15.36
N GLY A 64 12.64 16.86 -16.28
CA GLY A 64 13.10 17.91 -17.17
C GLY A 64 13.26 19.30 -16.53
N LEU A 65 12.82 19.48 -15.28
CA LEU A 65 12.86 20.78 -14.60
C LEU A 65 14.21 21.07 -13.96
N SER A 66 14.47 22.32 -13.57
CA SER A 66 15.61 22.58 -12.69
C SER A 66 15.34 22.07 -11.27
N ASN A 67 16.36 22.15 -10.40
CA ASN A 67 16.23 21.81 -8.99
C ASN A 67 15.62 22.95 -8.14
N VAL A 68 15.20 24.06 -8.76
CA VAL A 68 14.57 25.18 -8.07
C VAL A 68 13.19 24.76 -7.57
N LYS A 69 12.93 25.00 -6.28
CA LYS A 69 11.66 24.62 -5.61
C LYS A 69 10.44 25.17 -6.36
N GLU A 70 10.49 26.43 -6.79
CA GLU A 70 9.38 27.12 -7.43
C GLU A 70 9.00 26.51 -8.77
N GLU A 71 9.97 26.13 -9.60
CA GLU A 71 9.69 25.48 -10.89
C GLU A 71 9.04 24.12 -10.70
N VAL A 72 9.57 23.31 -9.78
CA VAL A 72 9.04 21.97 -9.50
C VAL A 72 7.64 22.06 -8.92
N TYR A 73 7.42 22.96 -7.95
CA TYR A 73 6.12 23.12 -7.30
C TYR A 73 5.10 23.74 -8.26
N GLY A 74 5.51 24.70 -9.09
CA GLY A 74 4.66 25.31 -10.11
C GLY A 74 4.25 24.29 -11.19
N ALA A 75 5.17 23.45 -11.65
CA ALA A 75 4.85 22.38 -12.58
C ALA A 75 3.88 21.36 -11.97
N LEU A 76 4.11 20.96 -10.72
CA LEU A 76 3.23 20.06 -9.97
C LEU A 76 1.83 20.67 -9.74
N ASP A 77 1.76 21.96 -9.40
CA ASP A 77 0.50 22.69 -9.25
C ASP A 77 -0.25 22.80 -10.58
N SER A 78 0.46 23.10 -11.68
CA SER A 78 -0.12 23.12 -13.02
C SER A 78 -0.67 21.76 -13.47
N PHE A 79 -0.03 20.67 -13.02
CA PHE A 79 -0.47 19.31 -13.28
C PHE A 79 -1.77 18.98 -12.54
N ILE A 80 -1.95 19.51 -11.32
CA ILE A 80 -3.17 19.32 -10.51
C ILE A 80 -4.30 20.25 -10.91
N ALA A 81 -4.01 21.43 -11.46
CA ALA A 81 -5.01 22.48 -11.72
C ALA A 81 -6.25 22.01 -12.54
N TRP A 82 -6.11 20.91 -13.31
CA TRP A 82 -7.16 20.35 -14.14
C TRP A 82 -7.82 19.08 -13.58
N GLU A 83 -7.40 18.61 -12.41
CA GLU A 83 -7.95 17.43 -11.75
C GLU A 83 -9.00 17.85 -10.71
N LEU A 84 -10.14 17.15 -10.70
CA LEU A 84 -11.24 17.40 -9.75
C LEU A 84 -10.85 17.00 -8.31
N GLU A 85 -9.99 15.99 -8.19
CA GLU A 85 -9.50 15.44 -6.93
C GLU A 85 -7.97 15.39 -6.95
N PHE A 86 -7.34 15.48 -5.78
CA PHE A 86 -5.89 15.34 -5.69
C PHE A 86 -5.46 13.94 -6.17
N PRO A 87 -4.59 13.82 -7.20
CA PRO A 87 -4.28 12.54 -7.83
C PRO A 87 -3.28 11.72 -6.99
N LEU A 88 -3.66 11.34 -5.77
CA LEU A 88 -2.79 10.68 -4.78
C LEU A 88 -2.21 9.36 -5.30
N ILE A 89 -3.03 8.55 -5.98
CA ILE A 89 -2.61 7.26 -6.55
C ILE A 89 -1.56 7.49 -7.64
N THR A 90 -1.77 8.48 -8.50
CA THR A 90 -0.84 8.87 -9.57
C THR A 90 0.49 9.33 -8.99
N VAL A 91 0.46 10.20 -7.97
CA VAL A 91 1.66 10.70 -7.29
C VAL A 91 2.39 9.57 -6.56
N LYS A 92 1.67 8.70 -5.84
CA LYS A 92 2.25 7.52 -5.16
C LYS A 92 2.93 6.59 -6.16
N LYS A 93 2.33 6.37 -7.32
CA LYS A 93 2.93 5.56 -8.39
C LYS A 93 4.17 6.24 -8.99
N ALA A 94 4.12 7.56 -9.21
CA ALA A 94 5.26 8.34 -9.66
C ALA A 94 6.43 8.30 -8.64
N LEU A 95 6.15 8.40 -7.35
CA LEU A 95 7.15 8.27 -6.29
C LEU A 95 7.84 6.91 -6.31
N LYS A 96 7.08 5.81 -6.47
CA LYS A 96 7.66 4.48 -6.63
C LYS A 96 8.59 4.39 -7.85
N THR A 97 8.17 4.90 -9.00
CA THR A 97 9.02 4.90 -10.19
C THR A 97 10.28 5.77 -10.04
N LEU A 98 10.20 6.87 -9.28
CA LEU A 98 11.37 7.69 -8.95
C LEU A 98 12.31 6.98 -7.96
N GLU A 99 11.76 6.19 -7.03
CA GLU A 99 12.51 5.35 -6.10
C GLU A 99 13.29 4.26 -6.82
N ASP A 100 12.65 3.57 -7.78
CA ASP A 100 13.31 2.59 -8.65
C ASP A 100 14.46 3.21 -9.45
N GLN A 101 14.31 4.49 -9.84
CA GLN A 101 15.31 5.26 -10.57
C GLN A 101 16.34 5.95 -9.66
N LYS A 102 16.17 5.88 -8.34
CA LYS A 102 17.03 6.50 -7.31
C LYS A 102 17.16 8.03 -7.43
N GLU A 103 16.10 8.68 -7.92
CA GLU A 103 16.02 10.15 -8.03
C GLU A 103 15.62 10.79 -6.69
N TRP A 104 16.45 10.62 -5.65
CA TRP A 104 16.13 10.99 -4.27
C TRP A 104 15.73 12.45 -4.09
N LYS A 105 16.41 13.37 -4.78
CA LYS A 105 16.09 14.81 -4.76
C LYS A 105 14.67 15.09 -5.22
N ARG A 106 14.22 14.42 -6.29
CA ARG A 106 12.85 14.58 -6.82
C ARG A 106 11.82 13.99 -5.87
N ILE A 107 12.12 12.83 -5.28
CA ILE A 107 11.25 12.20 -4.26
C ILE A 107 11.04 13.16 -3.08
N ILE A 108 12.11 13.81 -2.60
CA ILE A 108 12.01 14.80 -1.52
C ILE A 108 11.12 15.98 -1.94
N GLN A 109 11.34 16.55 -3.13
CA GLN A 109 10.56 17.68 -3.62
C GLN A 109 9.07 17.34 -3.77
N VAL A 110 8.76 16.23 -4.43
CA VAL A 110 7.37 15.76 -4.65
C VAL A 110 6.69 15.47 -3.32
N THR A 111 7.39 14.80 -2.40
CA THR A 111 6.80 14.42 -1.11
C THR A 111 6.56 15.66 -0.24
N LYS A 112 7.52 16.60 -0.17
CA LYS A 112 7.34 17.88 0.54
C LYS A 112 6.23 18.74 -0.08
N TRP A 113 6.12 18.78 -1.41
CA TRP A 113 5.03 19.45 -2.09
C TRP A 113 3.67 18.83 -1.73
N MET A 114 3.55 17.50 -1.83
CA MET A 114 2.33 16.77 -1.48
C MET A 114 1.89 17.06 -0.04
N LEU A 115 2.83 17.02 0.91
CA LEU A 115 2.59 17.35 2.32
C LEU A 115 2.19 18.82 2.52
N SER A 116 2.76 19.75 1.75
CA SER A 116 2.42 21.18 1.83
C SER A 116 0.98 21.48 1.40
N LYS A 117 0.40 20.65 0.54
CA LYS A 117 -1.02 20.72 0.16
C LYS A 117 -1.95 20.05 1.18
N GLY A 118 -1.40 19.55 2.30
CA GLY A 118 -2.13 18.78 3.30
C GLY A 118 -2.48 17.36 2.85
N GLN A 119 -1.92 16.89 1.74
CA GLN A 119 -2.25 15.60 1.14
C GLN A 119 -1.23 14.54 1.52
N GLY A 120 -1.66 13.28 1.53
CA GLY A 120 -0.76 12.15 1.74
C GLY A 120 -0.04 12.15 3.10
N ARG A 121 -0.63 12.73 4.16
CA ARG A 121 -0.12 12.67 5.54
C ARG A 121 -0.29 11.25 6.10
N THR A 122 0.56 10.34 5.67
CA THR A 122 0.55 8.92 6.09
C THR A 122 1.95 8.52 6.55
N MET A 123 2.03 7.53 7.43
CA MET A 123 3.33 6.97 7.87
C MET A 123 4.16 6.48 6.67
N GLY A 124 3.52 5.97 5.61
CA GLY A 124 4.21 5.60 4.37
C GLY A 124 4.90 6.80 3.71
N SER A 125 4.22 7.93 3.57
CA SER A 125 4.81 9.13 2.96
C SER A 125 5.96 9.70 3.80
N TYR A 126 5.82 9.71 5.12
CA TYR A 126 6.89 10.12 6.03
C TYR A 126 8.10 9.19 5.96
N PHE A 127 7.87 7.88 5.88
CA PHE A 127 8.94 6.90 5.71
C PHE A 127 9.66 7.08 4.37
N THR A 128 8.93 7.29 3.28
CA THR A 128 9.51 7.57 1.96
C THR A 128 10.35 8.86 1.98
N LEU A 129 9.86 9.92 2.65
CA LEU A 129 10.63 11.16 2.81
C LEU A 129 11.90 10.94 3.63
N LEU A 130 11.81 10.23 4.76
CA LEU A 130 12.95 9.90 5.60
C LEU A 130 14.00 9.08 4.83
N ASN A 131 13.55 8.06 4.09
CA ASN A 131 14.40 7.24 3.25
C ASN A 131 15.13 8.10 2.20
N ALA A 132 14.41 8.95 1.48
CA ALA A 132 14.98 9.79 0.44
C ALA A 132 15.96 10.83 0.99
N LEU A 133 15.67 11.47 2.14
CA LEU A 133 16.59 12.39 2.80
C LEU A 133 17.89 11.69 3.21
N ALA A 134 17.78 10.47 3.74
CA ALA A 134 18.94 9.68 4.14
C ALA A 134 19.84 9.30 2.97
N GLU A 135 19.25 8.85 1.85
CA GLU A 135 20.01 8.46 0.65
C GLU A 135 20.53 9.67 -0.16
N ASP A 136 19.89 10.84 -0.08
CA ASP A 136 20.40 12.10 -0.65
C ASP A 136 21.52 12.74 0.20
N GLY A 137 21.82 12.17 1.37
CA GLY A 137 22.88 12.64 2.26
C GLY A 137 22.46 13.71 3.28
N ARG A 138 21.22 14.20 3.21
CA ARG A 138 20.66 15.29 4.04
C ARG A 138 20.21 14.78 5.41
N LEU A 139 21.20 14.43 6.25
CA LEU A 139 20.94 13.85 7.57
C LEU A 139 20.25 14.81 8.53
N ASP A 140 20.65 16.07 8.56
CA ASP A 140 20.09 17.05 9.50
C ASP A 140 18.57 17.16 9.34
N GLU A 141 18.09 17.20 8.10
CA GLU A 141 16.65 17.21 7.81
C GLU A 141 15.96 15.88 8.10
N ALA A 142 16.67 14.76 7.98
CA ALA A 142 16.15 13.45 8.37
C ALA A 142 15.99 13.35 9.89
N GLU A 143 16.96 13.88 10.66
CA GLU A 143 16.89 13.96 12.12
C GLU A 143 15.76 14.90 12.57
N GLU A 144 15.62 16.09 11.96
CA GLU A 144 14.50 16.97 12.25
C GLU A 144 13.15 16.30 11.99
N LEU A 145 13.02 15.55 10.89
CA LEU A 145 11.80 14.81 10.57
C LEU A 145 11.55 13.71 11.60
N TRP A 146 12.59 12.97 11.98
CA TRP A 146 12.53 11.95 13.02
C TRP A 146 12.06 12.54 14.35
N THR A 147 12.69 13.61 14.84
CA THR A 147 12.31 14.25 16.11
C THR A 147 10.87 14.74 16.10
N LYS A 148 10.42 15.35 14.99
CA LYS A 148 9.02 15.78 14.83
C LYS A 148 8.08 14.57 14.95
N LEU A 149 8.32 13.52 14.17
CA LEU A 149 7.50 12.32 14.17
C LEU A 149 7.50 11.60 15.53
N PHE A 150 8.66 11.54 16.18
CA PHE A 150 8.85 10.94 17.49
C PHE A 150 8.07 11.70 18.56
N SER A 151 8.16 13.03 18.58
CA SER A 151 7.41 13.86 19.53
C SER A 151 5.89 13.79 19.33
N GLU A 152 5.43 13.66 18.08
CA GLU A 152 3.99 13.61 17.76
C GLU A 152 3.39 12.21 17.97
N ASN A 153 4.17 11.14 17.86
CA ASN A 153 3.67 9.76 17.74
C ASN A 153 4.44 8.75 18.60
N LEU A 154 4.96 9.14 19.76
CA LEU A 154 5.84 8.36 20.67
C LEU A 154 5.57 6.83 20.66
N GLU A 155 4.37 6.39 21.04
CA GLU A 155 4.03 4.96 21.12
C GLU A 155 3.52 4.36 19.80
N SER A 156 3.07 5.20 18.86
CA SER A 156 2.41 4.77 17.62
C SER A 156 3.37 4.68 16.43
N LEU A 157 4.65 5.00 16.63
CA LEU A 157 5.65 4.95 15.56
C LEU A 157 5.92 3.51 15.11
N PRO A 158 5.76 3.20 13.81
CA PRO A 158 6.08 1.88 13.30
C PRO A 158 7.56 1.53 13.48
N ARG A 159 7.84 0.27 13.84
CA ARG A 159 9.20 -0.29 14.01
C ARG A 159 10.17 0.08 12.88
N VAL A 160 9.67 0.14 11.64
CA VAL A 160 10.48 0.40 10.44
C VAL A 160 11.22 1.74 10.50
N PHE A 161 10.72 2.74 11.25
CA PHE A 161 11.42 4.02 11.38
C PHE A 161 12.66 3.89 12.28
N TYR A 162 12.54 3.22 13.42
CA TYR A 162 13.69 2.89 14.29
C TYR A 162 14.73 2.08 13.50
N ASP A 163 14.27 1.04 12.80
CA ASP A 163 15.13 0.20 11.97
C ASP A 163 15.92 1.05 10.95
N LYS A 164 15.27 2.03 10.32
CA LYS A 164 15.90 2.94 9.35
C LYS A 164 16.89 3.90 10.01
N MET A 165 16.53 4.56 11.12
CA MET A 165 17.42 5.51 11.82
C MET A 165 18.68 4.82 12.33
N ILE A 166 18.56 3.65 12.95
CA ILE A 166 19.71 2.86 13.39
C ILE A 166 20.60 2.49 12.20
N SER A 167 20.01 2.07 11.07
CA SER A 167 20.77 1.76 9.85
C SER A 167 21.51 2.99 9.28
N ILE A 168 20.91 4.18 9.35
CA ILE A 168 21.55 5.43 8.91
C ILE A 168 22.77 5.74 9.79
N TYR A 169 22.62 5.70 11.12
CA TYR A 169 23.70 5.99 12.04
C TYR A 169 24.82 4.95 12.00
N TYR A 170 24.47 3.66 11.85
CA TYR A 170 25.43 2.58 11.66
C TYR A 170 26.31 2.80 10.42
N ARG A 171 25.72 3.18 9.28
CA ARG A 171 26.47 3.43 8.03
C ARG A 171 27.38 4.66 8.09
N ARG A 172 27.14 5.58 9.03
CA ARG A 172 27.89 6.84 9.19
C ARG A 172 28.81 6.83 10.41
N ASP A 173 28.99 5.66 11.04
CA ASP A 173 29.77 5.47 12.27
C ASP A 173 29.36 6.40 13.44
N MET A 174 28.09 6.83 13.46
CA MET A 174 27.52 7.66 14.53
C MET A 174 26.98 6.78 15.66
N HIS A 175 27.89 6.08 16.33
CA HIS A 175 27.53 5.01 17.28
C HIS A 175 26.74 5.50 18.51
N GLU A 176 27.00 6.71 19.01
CA GLU A 176 26.31 7.28 20.17
C GLU A 176 24.80 7.43 19.90
N LYS A 177 24.44 8.17 18.83
CA LYS A 177 23.05 8.31 18.39
C LYS A 177 22.40 6.97 18.05
N MET A 178 23.16 6.03 17.49
CA MET A 178 22.67 4.69 17.23
C MET A 178 22.24 3.97 18.52
N PHE A 179 23.01 4.10 19.60
CA PHE A 179 22.66 3.51 20.89
C PHE A 179 21.49 4.22 21.57
N GLU A 180 21.35 5.54 21.40
CA GLU A 180 20.18 6.28 21.88
C GLU A 180 18.89 5.74 21.27
N ILE A 181 18.82 5.66 19.93
CA ILE A 181 17.63 5.11 19.25
C ILE A 181 17.37 3.65 19.61
N PHE A 182 18.42 2.86 19.81
CA PHE A 182 18.27 1.48 20.27
C PHE A 182 17.72 1.39 21.70
N ALA A 183 18.17 2.25 22.60
CA ALA A 183 17.66 2.33 23.96
C ALA A 183 16.18 2.77 23.99
N ASP A 184 15.82 3.80 23.22
CA ASP A 184 14.43 4.26 23.08
C ASP A 184 13.53 3.12 22.56
N MET A 185 14.02 2.35 21.59
CA MET A 185 13.31 1.19 21.04
C MET A 185 13.06 0.12 22.13
N GLU A 186 14.03 -0.13 23.00
CA GLU A 186 13.89 -1.07 24.12
C GLU A 186 12.95 -0.54 25.23
N GLU A 187 13.04 0.75 25.55
CA GLU A 187 12.21 1.40 26.58
C GLU A 187 10.73 1.41 26.18
N LEU A 188 10.45 1.65 24.90
CA LEU A 188 9.10 1.58 24.33
C LEU A 188 8.60 0.14 24.12
N GLY A 189 9.38 -0.87 24.49
CA GLY A 189 9.01 -2.28 24.34
C GLY A 189 8.96 -2.76 22.89
N ILE A 190 9.54 -2.02 21.95
CA ILE A 190 9.56 -2.36 20.53
C ILE A 190 10.67 -3.39 20.29
N ARG A 191 10.32 -4.60 19.85
CA ARG A 191 11.31 -5.67 19.64
C ARG A 191 12.21 -5.35 18.43
N PRO A 192 13.56 -5.32 18.60
CA PRO A 192 14.50 -5.10 17.51
C PRO A 192 14.51 -6.26 16.52
N ASN A 193 14.75 -5.92 15.25
CA ASN A 193 14.95 -6.91 14.19
C ASN A 193 16.34 -7.58 14.33
N THR A 194 16.50 -8.79 13.81
CA THR A 194 17.79 -9.53 13.84
C THR A 194 18.92 -8.72 13.19
N SER A 195 18.63 -7.99 12.11
CA SER A 195 19.60 -7.10 11.47
C SER A 195 20.06 -5.97 12.40
N ILE A 196 19.17 -5.43 13.23
CA ILE A 196 19.45 -4.34 14.16
C ILE A 196 20.34 -4.84 15.30
N VAL A 197 19.96 -5.98 15.89
CA VAL A 197 20.76 -6.64 16.94
C VAL A 197 22.17 -6.95 16.42
N LYS A 198 22.30 -7.42 15.18
CA LYS A 198 23.61 -7.64 14.55
C LYS A 198 24.40 -6.35 14.42
N MET A 199 23.82 -5.28 13.86
CA MET A 199 24.51 -3.98 13.72
C MET A 199 24.98 -3.41 15.07
N VAL A 200 24.14 -3.47 16.09
CA VAL A 200 24.50 -3.02 17.46
C VAL A 200 25.60 -3.90 18.05
N GLY A 201 25.52 -5.22 17.86
CA GLY A 201 26.54 -6.17 18.29
C GLY A 201 27.89 -5.93 17.63
N ASP A 202 27.91 -5.69 16.31
CA ASP A 202 29.12 -5.37 15.55
C ASP A 202 29.80 -4.11 16.12
N VAL A 203 29.02 -3.08 16.47
CA VAL A 203 29.55 -1.84 17.06
C VAL A 203 30.06 -2.07 18.48
N PHE A 204 29.37 -2.87 19.32
CA PHE A 204 29.89 -3.22 20.65
C PHE A 204 31.23 -3.95 20.58
N GLN A 205 31.39 -4.88 19.62
CA GLN A 205 32.65 -5.56 19.39
C GLN A 205 33.75 -4.59 18.93
N LYS A 206 33.45 -3.71 17.96
CA LYS A 206 34.38 -2.69 17.48
C LYS A 206 34.87 -1.76 18.59
N LEU A 207 33.99 -1.42 19.54
CA LEU A 207 34.30 -0.55 20.68
C LEU A 207 34.87 -1.30 21.90
N GLY A 208 35.04 -2.63 21.82
CA GLY A 208 35.56 -3.45 22.92
C GLY A 208 34.60 -3.62 24.11
N MET A 209 33.32 -3.27 23.95
CA MET A 209 32.30 -3.38 25.00
C MET A 209 31.70 -4.80 25.08
N LEU A 210 32.55 -5.78 25.41
CA LEU A 210 32.17 -7.20 25.41
C LEU A 210 31.04 -7.53 26.41
N ASP A 211 31.03 -6.92 27.59
CA ASP A 211 29.96 -7.11 28.59
C ASP A 211 28.57 -6.76 28.05
N LYS A 212 28.48 -5.68 27.26
CA LYS A 212 27.22 -5.25 26.64
C LYS A 212 26.85 -6.17 25.48
N TYR A 213 27.83 -6.62 24.71
CA TYR A 213 27.63 -7.59 23.64
C TYR A 213 27.06 -8.92 24.17
N GLU A 214 27.61 -9.48 25.25
CA GLU A 214 27.11 -10.71 25.86
C GLU A 214 25.69 -10.56 26.38
N LYS A 215 25.38 -9.43 27.04
CA LYS A 215 24.01 -9.09 27.47
C LYS A 215 23.06 -9.00 26.28
N LEU A 216 23.48 -8.38 25.18
CA LEU A 216 22.68 -8.27 23.96
C LEU A 216 22.38 -9.64 23.36
N GLN A 217 23.38 -10.52 23.24
CA GLN A 217 23.21 -11.88 22.71
C GLN A 217 22.30 -12.73 23.61
N LYS A 218 22.42 -12.58 24.93
CA LYS A 218 21.54 -13.28 25.88
C LYS A 218 20.09 -12.80 25.78
N LYS A 219 19.86 -11.51 25.59
CA LYS A 219 18.52 -10.90 25.48
C LYS A 219 17.86 -11.21 24.14
N TYR A 220 18.63 -11.18 23.05
CA TYR A 220 18.16 -11.44 21.69
C TYR A 220 18.96 -12.56 21.03
N PRO A 221 18.74 -13.82 21.46
CA PRO A 221 19.42 -14.94 20.83
C PRO A 221 19.00 -15.04 19.36
N PRO A 222 19.95 -15.38 18.46
CA PRO A 222 19.62 -15.53 17.05
C PRO A 222 18.59 -16.66 16.86
N PRO A 223 17.69 -16.52 15.88
CA PRO A 223 16.70 -17.55 15.62
C PRO A 223 17.41 -18.84 15.18
N LYS A 224 17.12 -19.96 15.85
CA LYS A 224 17.71 -21.27 15.48
C LYS A 224 17.17 -21.82 14.17
N TRP A 225 15.94 -21.47 13.84
CA TRP A 225 15.20 -22.02 12.69
C TRP A 225 14.60 -20.90 11.85
N GLU A 226 14.74 -21.03 10.53
CA GLU A 226 14.07 -20.21 9.53
C GLU A 226 13.09 -21.07 8.74
N TYR A 227 11.90 -20.55 8.47
CA TYR A 227 10.99 -21.18 7.53
C TYR A 227 11.21 -20.59 6.15
N ARG A 228 11.47 -21.43 5.15
CA ARG A 228 11.55 -21.01 3.74
C ARG A 228 10.57 -21.79 2.91
N TYR A 229 9.97 -21.11 1.93
CA TYR A 229 9.15 -21.77 0.92
C TYR A 229 10.06 -22.27 -0.20
N ILE A 230 10.15 -23.59 -0.33
CA ILE A 230 10.91 -24.25 -1.39
C ILE A 230 9.90 -25.04 -2.21
N LYS A 231 9.78 -24.72 -3.50
CA LYS A 231 8.82 -25.36 -4.42
C LYS A 231 7.38 -25.37 -3.87
N GLY A 232 6.94 -24.26 -3.29
CA GLY A 232 5.59 -24.12 -2.69
C GLY A 232 5.38 -24.79 -1.34
N LYS A 233 6.34 -25.58 -0.82
CA LYS A 233 6.27 -26.21 0.50
C LYS A 233 7.04 -25.39 1.54
N ARG A 234 6.46 -25.20 2.72
CA ARG A 234 7.12 -24.53 3.86
C ARG A 234 8.05 -25.51 4.56
N VAL A 235 9.36 -25.32 4.42
CA VAL A 235 10.40 -26.15 5.02
C VAL A 235 11.05 -25.40 6.19
N ARG A 236 11.25 -26.08 7.32
CA ARG A 236 12.03 -25.57 8.45
C ARG A 236 13.51 -25.86 8.21
N ILE A 237 14.32 -24.82 8.11
CA ILE A 237 15.77 -24.89 7.84
C ILE A 237 16.50 -24.31 9.04
N ARG A 238 17.64 -24.88 9.44
CA ARG A 238 18.50 -24.29 10.47
C ARG A 238 19.01 -22.93 9.97
N ALA A 239 18.82 -21.88 10.76
CA ALA A 239 19.28 -20.54 10.38
C ALA A 239 20.81 -20.55 10.25
N LYS A 240 21.35 -19.96 9.18
CA LYS A 240 22.80 -19.83 9.02
C LYS A 240 23.30 -18.68 9.89
N LEU A 241 23.96 -19.00 11.00
CA LEU A 241 24.72 -18.01 11.75
C LEU A 241 25.94 -17.62 10.92
N THR A 242 26.04 -16.36 10.48
CA THR A 242 27.27 -15.86 9.86
C THR A 242 28.35 -15.80 10.94
N GLY A 243 29.15 -16.86 11.09
CA GLY A 243 30.24 -16.94 12.05
C GLY A 243 30.77 -18.34 12.39
N GLU A 244 30.12 -19.44 12.01
CA GLU A 244 30.65 -20.79 12.26
C GLU A 244 31.37 -21.32 11.01
N SER A 245 32.67 -21.53 11.16
CA SER A 245 33.48 -22.43 10.33
C SER A 245 32.89 -23.84 10.38
N ASP A 246 32.83 -24.49 9.22
CA ASP A 246 32.33 -25.85 9.04
C ASP A 246 33.05 -26.85 9.96
N ASP A 247 32.36 -27.35 10.98
CA ASP A 247 32.68 -28.61 11.64
C ASP A 247 31.49 -29.58 11.48
N PRO A 248 31.64 -30.68 10.71
CA PRO A 248 30.57 -31.64 10.50
C PRO A 248 30.61 -32.69 11.62
N GLY A 249 29.88 -32.47 12.70
CA GLY A 249 29.76 -33.44 13.78
C GLY A 249 28.48 -33.28 14.58
N GLU A 250 27.81 -34.40 14.82
CA GLU A 250 26.70 -34.60 15.77
C GLU A 250 25.29 -34.16 15.31
N ALA A 251 24.69 -35.07 14.56
CA ALA A 251 23.24 -35.27 14.56
C ALA A 251 22.84 -35.92 15.89
N GLU A 252 22.24 -35.16 16.80
CA GLU A 252 21.47 -35.75 17.90
C GLU A 252 20.09 -36.16 17.38
N SER A 253 19.85 -37.47 17.47
CA SER A 253 18.58 -38.15 17.26
C SER A 253 17.76 -38.12 18.55
N ASP A 254 16.55 -37.57 18.50
CA ASP A 254 15.51 -37.84 19.50
C ASP A 254 14.31 -38.55 18.82
N ASP A 255 14.30 -39.86 19.08
CA ASP A 255 13.30 -40.94 19.11
C ASP A 255 11.93 -40.85 18.35
N PRO A 256 11.41 -42.00 17.83
CA PRO A 256 10.21 -42.09 16.99
C PRO A 256 8.96 -42.61 17.72
N GLY A 257 7.80 -42.09 17.32
CA GLY A 257 6.47 -42.68 17.56
C GLY A 257 5.48 -41.78 16.83
N GLU A 258 4.58 -42.24 15.96
CA GLU A 258 3.88 -43.51 15.92
C GLU A 258 3.33 -43.63 14.49
N ALA A 259 3.55 -44.79 13.85
CA ALA A 259 2.93 -45.12 12.58
C ALA A 259 1.50 -45.61 12.86
N VAL A 260 0.51 -44.99 12.21
CA VAL A 260 -0.73 -45.69 11.89
C VAL A 260 -0.91 -45.63 10.37
N ASN A 261 -0.80 -46.82 9.78
CA ASN A 261 -1.10 -47.11 8.40
C ASN A 261 -2.59 -46.88 8.11
N GLU A 262 -2.89 -46.36 6.93
CA GLU A 262 -3.98 -46.94 6.14
C GLU A 262 -3.60 -46.87 4.65
N ILE A 263 -3.30 -48.07 4.13
CA ILE A 263 -3.13 -48.37 2.72
C ILE A 263 -4.55 -48.48 2.15
N ASN A 264 -4.81 -47.77 1.05
CA ASN A 264 -5.77 -48.27 0.08
C ASN A 264 -5.29 -47.97 -1.34
N ASP A 265 -5.01 -49.06 -2.05
CA ASP A 265 -4.73 -49.11 -3.48
C ASP A 265 -5.87 -48.51 -4.30
N LYS A 266 -5.51 -47.81 -5.38
CA LYS A 266 -5.94 -48.18 -6.73
C LYS A 266 -5.20 -47.35 -7.78
N THR A 267 -4.60 -48.09 -8.70
CA THR A 267 -4.11 -47.70 -10.02
C THR A 267 -5.20 -47.02 -10.85
N ASP A 268 -4.84 -46.01 -11.65
CA ASP A 268 -5.12 -46.02 -13.09
C ASP A 268 -4.32 -44.97 -13.86
N MET A 269 -4.01 -45.35 -15.09
CA MET A 269 -3.19 -44.66 -16.08
C MET A 269 -3.93 -43.49 -16.75
N ASN A 270 -3.12 -42.54 -17.23
CA ASN A 270 -3.15 -41.97 -18.59
C ASN A 270 -3.55 -40.49 -18.80
N SER A 271 -2.76 -39.90 -19.71
CA SER A 271 -3.03 -38.86 -20.73
C SER A 271 -3.18 -37.37 -20.39
N ASN A 272 -2.21 -36.63 -20.96
CA ASN A 272 -2.30 -35.43 -21.84
C ASN A 272 -2.78 -34.04 -21.37
N GLU A 273 -2.00 -33.08 -21.89
CA GLU A 273 -2.34 -31.72 -22.39
C GLU A 273 -2.66 -30.62 -21.36
N MET A 274 -1.87 -29.54 -21.27
CA MET A 274 -1.73 -28.35 -22.16
C MET A 274 -2.85 -27.31 -22.03
N HIS A 275 -2.42 -26.04 -21.89
CA HIS A 275 -3.17 -24.76 -22.01
C HIS A 275 -4.14 -24.42 -20.87
N ASP A 276 -4.46 -23.17 -20.52
CA ASP A 276 -3.97 -21.81 -20.79
C ASP A 276 -4.64 -20.89 -19.73
N GLU A 277 -4.09 -19.69 -19.57
CA GLU A 277 -4.71 -18.40 -19.22
C GLU A 277 -5.93 -18.24 -18.28
N ALA A 278 -5.79 -17.20 -17.43
CA ALA A 278 -6.81 -16.25 -16.94
C ALA A 278 -7.97 -16.77 -16.07
N ASP A 279 -8.17 -16.18 -14.89
CA ASP A 279 -9.01 -14.98 -14.76
C ASP A 279 -8.96 -14.41 -13.34
N SER A 280 -9.13 -13.10 -13.30
CA SER A 280 -9.50 -12.26 -12.18
C SER A 280 -10.88 -12.62 -11.59
N SER A 281 -11.01 -12.53 -10.27
CA SER A 281 -12.30 -12.22 -9.66
C SER A 281 -12.11 -11.43 -8.37
N VAL A 282 -12.71 -10.24 -8.40
CA VAL A 282 -12.96 -9.32 -7.30
C VAL A 282 -14.18 -9.86 -6.54
N ASP A 283 -14.08 -9.99 -5.23
CA ASP A 283 -15.26 -10.18 -4.36
C ASP A 283 -15.49 -8.89 -3.56
N ASP A 284 -16.54 -8.17 -3.96
CA ASP A 284 -17.26 -7.18 -3.18
C ASP A 284 -18.03 -7.90 -2.05
N ALA A 285 -17.91 -7.40 -0.83
CA ALA A 285 -18.72 -7.86 0.32
C ALA A 285 -19.70 -6.74 0.72
N ASP A 286 -20.99 -6.99 0.46
CA ASP A 286 -22.12 -6.18 0.87
C ASP A 286 -22.36 -6.20 2.39
N GLU A 287 -22.77 -5.04 2.91
CA GLU A 287 -23.21 -4.78 4.29
C GLU A 287 -24.54 -5.48 4.64
N PRO A 288 -24.79 -5.84 5.91
CA PRO A 288 -26.08 -6.39 6.34
C PRO A 288 -27.10 -5.32 6.75
N ILE A 289 -28.34 -5.56 6.31
CA ILE A 289 -29.55 -4.77 6.56
C ILE A 289 -30.08 -5.02 7.98
N TYR A 290 -30.46 -3.93 8.65
CA TYR A 290 -31.25 -3.93 9.89
C TYR A 290 -32.72 -4.26 9.60
N GLU A 291 -33.29 -5.27 10.27
CA GLU A 291 -34.74 -5.38 10.46
C GLU A 291 -35.10 -5.49 11.94
N ALA A 292 -35.95 -4.55 12.35
CA ALA A 292 -36.61 -4.50 13.64
C ALA A 292 -37.91 -5.31 13.57
N HIS A 293 -38.16 -6.14 14.58
CA HIS A 293 -39.49 -6.65 14.87
C HIS A 293 -39.82 -6.43 16.35
N ASN A 294 -40.81 -5.56 16.57
CA ASN A 294 -41.65 -5.51 17.76
C ASN A 294 -42.47 -6.79 17.86
N SER A 295 -42.58 -7.35 19.07
CA SER A 295 -43.84 -7.57 19.80
C SER A 295 -43.69 -8.65 20.88
N SER A 296 -43.71 -8.24 22.14
CA SER A 296 -44.63 -8.70 23.19
C SER A 296 -44.54 -7.77 24.39
#